data_AF-A0A381JBM4-F1
#
_entry.id   AF-A0A381JBM4-F1
#
_cell.length_a   1.000
_cell.length_b   1.000
_cell.length_c   1.000
_cell.angle_alpha   90.00
_cell.angle_beta   90.00
_cell.angle_gamma   90.00
#
_symmetry.space_group_name_H-M   'P 1'
#
loop_
_entity.id
_entity.type
_entity.pdbx_description
1 polymer ?
#
loop_
_entity_poly.entity_id
_entity_poly.type
_entity_poly.pdbx_seq_one_letter_code
_entity_poly.pdbx_strand_id
1 'polypeptide(L)'
;MKKTLYFVLVMLMSIMFISCKANDKIKELNENQEDKFNSKIATQTVKNYLEAISKGDINTVKRLSVESMWDKSLEFISSDINICGYNIEDSNELKDSLLVKAKVSRVSNKDSRANLDSYSIKVIKEDAEEYKISDINVTTEKEAFYEDEEIRIRNKDNVKTNLLIDKSGIPQYGFSKNDKGSMMKISIPKTNFGVIAFSFSGDRIAVSTYDKDSFVAIIKLDESLMVQGGSSSEETGGANGGSKGSSRVKVRETPVGKEITSLDILKDTMIKNLCFSLDEKYFMTQYEVKDKGMGVRVYDVDKGNLLNIDLEKEFPIEEFNVTFYSFDKDGMIFDVSAKEGKDREKQGRWKIELKDMKLTKM
;
A
#
# COMPACT_ATOMS: atom_id res chain seq x y z
N MET A 1 -67.06 47.04 -27.43
CA MET A 1 -65.98 46.03 -27.55
C MET A 1 -64.56 46.62 -27.65
N LYS A 2 -64.34 47.86 -28.15
CA LYS A 2 -62.99 48.48 -28.16
C LYS A 2 -62.53 49.05 -26.80
N LYS A 3 -63.45 49.42 -25.89
CA LYS A 3 -63.11 49.98 -24.55
C LYS A 3 -62.74 48.92 -23.51
N THR A 4 -63.28 47.70 -23.62
CA THR A 4 -62.94 46.57 -22.74
C THR A 4 -61.61 45.91 -23.12
N LEU A 5 -61.26 45.88 -24.41
CA LEU A 5 -59.96 45.38 -24.88
C LEU A 5 -58.79 46.29 -24.45
N TYR A 6 -59.01 47.61 -24.40
CA TYR A 6 -58.01 48.58 -23.93
C TYR A 6 -57.72 48.45 -22.44
N PHE A 7 -58.74 48.11 -21.64
CA PHE A 7 -58.60 47.92 -20.20
C PHE A 7 -57.79 46.66 -19.87
N VAL A 8 -57.97 45.58 -20.64
CA VAL A 8 -57.18 44.35 -20.51
C VAL A 8 -55.73 44.56 -20.97
N LEU A 9 -55.50 45.37 -22.01
CA LEU A 9 -54.14 45.65 -22.51
C LEU A 9 -53.32 46.54 -21.56
N VAL A 10 -53.96 47.50 -20.88
CA VAL A 10 -53.33 48.38 -19.88
C VAL A 10 -53.06 47.63 -18.56
N MET A 11 -53.92 46.65 -18.22
CA MET A 11 -53.73 45.77 -17.07
C MET A 11 -52.61 44.72 -17.30
N LEU A 12 -52.32 44.34 -18.55
CA LEU A 12 -51.19 43.47 -18.88
C LEU A 12 -49.84 44.22 -18.95
N MET A 13 -49.81 45.51 -19.32
CA MET A 13 -48.57 46.30 -19.33
C MET A 13 -48.07 46.71 -17.94
N SER A 14 -48.92 46.66 -16.91
CA SER A 14 -48.55 47.01 -15.53
C SER A 14 -47.82 45.89 -14.78
N ILE A 15 -47.71 44.69 -15.37
CA ILE A 15 -47.01 43.52 -14.78
C ILE A 15 -45.52 43.48 -15.19
N MET A 16 -45.06 44.32 -16.11
CA MET A 16 -43.68 44.32 -16.65
C MET A 16 -42.69 45.23 -15.89
N PHE A 17 -43.06 45.85 -14.76
CA PHE A 17 -42.17 46.74 -14.00
C PHE A 17 -41.92 46.34 -12.53
N ILE A 18 -42.09 45.07 -12.17
CA ILE A 18 -41.50 44.52 -10.93
C ILE A 18 -40.17 43.86 -11.29
N SER A 19 -39.19 44.69 -11.61
CA SER A 19 -37.77 44.31 -11.60
C SER A 19 -37.09 45.09 -10.48
N CYS A 20 -36.19 44.42 -9.77
CA CYS A 20 -35.40 44.86 -8.62
C CYS A 20 -36.10 44.85 -7.24
N LYS A 21 -36.02 43.69 -6.56
CA LYS A 21 -35.38 43.51 -5.22
C LYS A 21 -35.54 42.07 -4.70
N ALA A 22 -35.15 41.08 -5.51
CA ALA A 22 -35.11 39.68 -5.10
C ALA A 22 -33.77 38.99 -5.41
N ASN A 23 -32.74 39.76 -5.81
CA ASN A 23 -31.44 39.19 -6.18
C ASN A 23 -30.39 39.22 -5.06
N ASP A 24 -30.60 39.99 -3.99
CA ASP A 24 -29.62 40.01 -2.88
C ASP A 24 -29.82 38.84 -1.92
N LYS A 25 -31.07 38.41 -1.66
CA LYS A 25 -31.33 37.25 -0.79
C LYS A 25 -31.04 35.90 -1.45
N ILE A 26 -31.16 35.78 -2.78
CA ILE A 26 -30.85 34.52 -3.49
C ILE A 26 -29.35 34.38 -3.75
N LYS A 27 -28.61 35.50 -3.89
CA LYS A 27 -27.14 35.48 -3.84
C LYS A 27 -26.62 35.12 -2.45
N GLU A 28 -27.16 35.71 -1.37
CA GLU A 28 -26.78 35.35 0.00
C GLU A 28 -27.14 33.90 0.37
N LEU A 29 -28.18 33.31 -0.21
CA LEU A 29 -28.55 31.90 0.04
C LEU A 29 -27.70 30.90 -0.77
N ASN A 30 -27.19 31.30 -1.94
CA ASN A 30 -26.33 30.45 -2.78
C ASN A 30 -24.83 30.60 -2.48
N GLU A 31 -24.35 31.80 -2.10
CA GLU A 31 -22.96 32.04 -1.66
C GLU A 31 -22.62 31.29 -0.36
N ASN A 32 -23.62 31.02 0.49
CA ASN A 32 -23.43 30.27 1.75
C ASN A 32 -23.35 28.74 1.59
N GLN A 33 -23.60 28.17 0.40
CA GLN A 33 -23.48 26.73 0.16
C GLN A 33 -22.17 26.31 -0.53
N GLU A 34 -21.51 27.20 -1.27
CA GLU A 34 -20.27 26.87 -2.00
C GLU A 34 -19.01 26.91 -1.12
N ASP A 35 -19.04 27.57 0.04
CA ASP A 35 -17.85 27.68 0.89
C ASP A 35 -17.69 26.55 1.91
N LYS A 36 -18.62 25.58 1.96
CA LYS A 36 -18.53 24.49 2.93
C LYS A 36 -17.36 23.55 2.63
N PHE A 37 -16.60 23.21 3.66
CA PHE A 37 -15.52 22.21 3.58
C PHE A 37 -16.06 20.86 3.05
N ASN A 38 -15.37 20.27 2.09
CA ASN A 38 -15.76 19.01 1.43
C ASN A 38 -14.73 17.91 1.73
N SER A 39 -15.05 17.10 2.74
CA SER A 39 -14.20 15.99 3.20
C SER A 39 -13.92 14.93 2.13
N LYS A 40 -14.77 14.78 1.11
CA LYS A 40 -14.50 13.83 0.01
C LYS A 40 -13.36 14.34 -0.88
N ILE A 41 -13.38 15.62 -1.24
CA ILE A 41 -12.31 16.24 -2.04
C ILE A 41 -11.02 16.25 -1.23
N ALA A 42 -11.07 16.66 0.04
CA ALA A 42 -9.91 16.64 0.92
C ALA A 42 -9.28 15.23 1.06
N THR A 43 -10.11 14.19 1.23
CA THR A 43 -9.63 12.80 1.26
C THR A 43 -8.99 12.39 -0.06
N GLN A 44 -9.55 12.81 -1.21
CA GLN A 44 -8.97 12.53 -2.51
C GLN A 44 -7.62 13.26 -2.70
N THR A 45 -7.49 14.49 -2.19
CA THR A 45 -6.21 15.21 -2.15
C THR A 45 -5.15 14.40 -1.40
N VAL A 46 -5.48 13.81 -0.25
CA VAL A 46 -4.55 12.93 0.49
C VAL A 46 -4.14 11.72 -0.33
N LYS A 47 -5.10 11.03 -0.96
CA LYS A 47 -4.81 9.86 -1.80
C LYS A 47 -3.87 10.21 -2.95
N ASN A 48 -4.18 11.28 -3.67
CA ASN A 48 -3.37 11.77 -4.79
C ASN A 48 -1.97 12.19 -4.32
N TYR A 49 -1.87 12.80 -3.14
CA TYR A 49 -0.60 13.20 -2.56
C TYR A 49 0.27 11.99 -2.20
N LEU A 50 -0.26 11.00 -1.48
CA LEU A 50 0.47 9.78 -1.12
C LEU A 50 0.87 8.96 -2.35
N GLU A 51 0.00 8.92 -3.35
CA GLU A 51 0.31 8.31 -4.65
C GLU A 51 1.46 9.03 -5.34
N ALA A 52 1.42 10.36 -5.43
CA ALA A 52 2.50 11.15 -6.02
C ALA A 52 3.84 10.99 -5.28
N ILE A 53 3.82 10.90 -3.94
CA ILE A 53 5.01 10.53 -3.15
C ILE A 53 5.52 9.15 -3.55
N SER A 54 4.66 8.13 -3.63
CA SER A 54 5.07 6.76 -3.98
C SER A 54 5.67 6.64 -5.39
N LYS A 55 5.31 7.54 -6.32
CA LYS A 55 5.84 7.59 -7.68
C LYS A 55 6.98 8.60 -7.86
N GLY A 56 7.33 9.36 -6.82
CA GLY A 56 8.33 10.43 -6.91
C GLY A 56 7.92 11.61 -7.80
N ASP A 57 6.62 11.86 -7.98
CA ASP A 57 6.10 13.00 -8.76
C ASP A 57 6.13 14.28 -7.93
N ILE A 58 7.30 14.93 -7.91
CA ILE A 58 7.56 16.17 -7.19
C ILE A 58 6.59 17.29 -7.59
N ASN A 59 6.22 17.39 -8.87
CA ASN A 59 5.36 18.46 -9.36
C ASN A 59 3.94 18.33 -8.80
N THR A 60 3.39 17.11 -8.84
CA THR A 60 2.07 16.85 -8.25
C THR A 60 2.09 17.02 -6.74
N VAL A 61 3.15 16.56 -6.06
CA VAL A 61 3.32 16.73 -4.61
C VAL A 61 3.31 18.20 -4.20
N LYS A 62 4.09 19.05 -4.88
CA LYS A 62 4.10 20.51 -4.61
C LYS A 62 2.76 21.16 -4.92
N ARG A 63 2.07 20.72 -5.97
CA ARG A 63 0.73 21.22 -6.30
C ARG A 63 -0.31 20.83 -5.24
N LEU A 64 -0.17 19.68 -4.59
CA LEU A 64 -1.13 19.19 -3.59
C LEU A 64 -0.81 19.62 -2.16
N SER A 65 0.28 20.36 -1.93
CA SER A 65 0.73 20.77 -0.60
C SER A 65 1.03 22.26 -0.53
N VAL A 66 0.95 22.81 0.68
CA VAL A 66 1.38 24.19 0.94
C VAL A 66 2.91 24.30 0.82
N GLU A 67 3.42 25.49 0.57
CA GLU A 67 4.86 25.71 0.36
C GLU A 67 5.72 25.24 1.54
N SER A 68 5.26 25.45 2.78
CA SER A 68 5.97 25.00 3.99
C SER A 68 6.11 23.47 4.10
N MET A 69 5.41 22.70 3.27
CA MET A 69 5.48 21.24 3.21
C MET A 69 6.40 20.71 2.12
N TRP A 70 6.90 21.55 1.20
CA TRP A 70 7.65 21.08 0.03
C TRP A 70 8.92 20.32 0.40
N ASP A 71 9.76 20.85 1.30
CA ASP A 71 11.03 20.22 1.67
C ASP A 71 10.81 18.86 2.35
N LYS A 72 9.88 18.81 3.31
CA LYS A 72 9.46 17.57 3.98
C LYS A 72 8.93 16.53 2.99
N SER A 73 8.24 16.98 1.94
CA SER A 73 7.74 16.09 0.90
C SER A 73 8.86 15.52 0.03
N LEU A 74 9.90 16.31 -0.25
CA LEU A 74 11.09 15.87 -0.99
C LEU A 74 11.91 14.85 -0.17
N GLU A 75 11.96 14.99 1.15
CA GLU A 75 12.58 13.99 2.04
C GLU A 75 11.87 12.63 1.91
N PHE A 76 10.53 12.60 1.86
CA PHE A 76 9.79 11.36 1.65
C PHE A 76 10.08 10.70 0.30
N ILE A 77 10.24 11.49 -0.77
CA ILE A 77 10.53 11.00 -2.12
C ILE A 77 11.97 10.46 -2.24
N SER A 78 12.92 11.12 -1.57
CA SER A 78 14.35 10.78 -1.67
C SER A 78 14.81 9.67 -0.72
N SER A 79 13.92 9.24 0.17
CA SER A 79 14.11 8.14 1.10
C SER A 79 14.48 6.83 0.39
N ASP A 80 15.38 6.04 0.99
CA ASP A 80 15.71 4.69 0.52
C ASP A 80 14.61 3.67 0.81
N ILE A 81 13.66 4.03 1.68
CA ILE A 81 12.42 3.29 1.95
C ILE A 81 11.20 4.00 1.33
N ASN A 82 10.52 3.32 0.40
CA ASN A 82 9.47 3.88 -0.45
C ASN A 82 8.08 3.39 -0.03
N ILE A 83 7.04 4.20 -0.23
CA ILE A 83 5.65 3.77 -0.03
C ILE A 83 5.30 2.70 -1.06
N CYS A 84 4.95 1.48 -0.62
CA CYS A 84 4.42 0.45 -1.51
C CYS A 84 2.88 0.41 -1.51
N GLY A 85 2.25 0.90 -0.43
CA GLY A 85 0.80 0.99 -0.28
C GLY A 85 0.40 1.77 0.96
N TYR A 86 -0.87 2.18 1.01
CA TYR A 86 -1.44 2.86 2.17
C TYR A 86 -2.93 2.50 2.34
N ASN A 87 -3.44 2.59 3.56
CA ASN A 87 -4.84 2.42 3.91
C ASN A 87 -5.31 3.58 4.80
N ILE A 88 -6.39 4.26 4.42
CA ILE A 88 -6.98 5.35 5.22
C ILE A 88 -7.89 4.72 6.27
N GLU A 89 -7.56 4.88 7.55
CA GLU A 89 -8.29 4.27 8.66
C GLU A 89 -9.46 5.15 9.11
N ASP A 90 -9.21 6.45 9.24
CA ASP A 90 -10.13 7.40 9.84
C ASP A 90 -9.90 8.81 9.30
N SER A 91 -10.92 9.65 9.39
CA SER A 91 -10.86 11.06 9.04
C SER A 91 -11.75 11.88 9.96
N ASN A 92 -11.20 12.95 10.54
CA ASN A 92 -11.92 13.84 11.44
C ASN A 92 -12.02 15.25 10.81
N GLU A 93 -13.25 15.65 10.47
CA GLU A 93 -13.55 16.98 9.94
C GLU A 93 -13.55 17.99 11.09
N LEU A 94 -12.65 18.95 11.01
CA LEU A 94 -12.65 20.17 11.82
C LEU A 94 -13.31 21.28 10.99
N LYS A 95 -13.57 22.43 11.63
CA LYS A 95 -14.32 23.54 11.01
C LYS A 95 -13.89 23.85 9.56
N ASP A 96 -12.58 23.99 9.33
CA ASP A 96 -12.01 24.39 8.04
C ASP A 96 -10.87 23.46 7.56
N SER A 97 -10.81 22.22 8.09
CA SER A 97 -9.74 21.28 7.77
C SER A 97 -10.14 19.83 8.01
N LEU A 98 -9.48 18.89 7.33
CA LEU A 98 -9.61 17.46 7.57
C LEU A 98 -8.33 16.90 8.16
N LEU A 99 -8.43 16.15 9.25
CA LEU A 99 -7.32 15.31 9.72
C LEU A 99 -7.55 13.87 9.29
N VAL A 100 -6.67 13.34 8.43
CA VAL A 100 -6.74 11.96 7.93
C VAL A 100 -5.68 11.11 8.61
N LYS A 101 -6.08 9.94 9.11
CA LYS A 101 -5.15 8.92 9.61
C LYS A 101 -5.00 7.81 8.58
N ALA A 102 -3.76 7.45 8.27
CA ALA A 102 -3.46 6.38 7.34
C ALA A 102 -2.37 5.45 7.89
N LYS A 103 -2.49 4.16 7.60
CA LYS A 103 -1.40 3.19 7.70
C LYS A 103 -0.66 3.14 6.39
N VAL A 104 0.66 3.24 6.44
CA VAL A 104 1.52 3.29 5.25
C VAL A 104 2.56 2.19 5.36
N SER A 105 2.55 1.27 4.40
CA SER A 105 3.57 0.22 4.29
C SER A 105 4.69 0.74 3.39
N ARG A 106 5.92 0.72 3.92
CA ARG A 106 7.10 1.21 3.22
C ARG A 106 8.14 0.11 3.10
N VAL A 107 8.79 0.02 1.95
CA VAL A 107 9.74 -1.04 1.60
C VAL A 107 11.02 -0.45 1.02
N SER A 108 12.15 -1.03 1.38
CA SER A 108 13.43 -0.73 0.75
C SER A 108 13.55 -1.52 -0.55
N ASN A 109 14.07 -0.88 -1.59
CA ASN A 109 14.41 -1.52 -2.85
C ASN A 109 15.90 -1.93 -2.95
N LYS A 110 16.68 -1.67 -1.89
CA LYS A 110 18.13 -1.95 -1.83
C LYS A 110 18.46 -3.16 -0.94
N ASP A 111 17.66 -3.37 0.09
CA ASP A 111 17.86 -4.38 1.12
C ASP A 111 16.53 -4.81 1.74
N SER A 112 16.57 -5.81 2.60
CA SER A 112 15.39 -6.34 3.30
C SER A 112 15.02 -5.47 4.50
N ARG A 113 14.53 -4.25 4.24
CA ARG A 113 13.96 -3.35 5.25
C ARG A 113 12.54 -2.96 4.90
N ALA A 114 11.67 -2.91 5.92
CA ALA A 114 10.32 -2.39 5.80
C ALA A 114 9.86 -1.70 7.08
N ASN A 115 8.94 -0.74 6.92
CA ASN A 115 8.29 -0.03 8.01
C ASN A 115 6.78 -0.08 7.81
N LEU A 116 6.06 -0.20 8.92
CA LEU A 116 4.66 0.15 9.02
C LEU A 116 4.57 1.48 9.76
N ASP A 117 4.14 2.51 9.06
CA ASP A 117 4.02 3.86 9.62
C ASP A 117 2.55 4.24 9.80
N SER A 118 2.26 5.03 10.83
CA SER A 118 1.02 5.78 10.99
C SER A 118 1.25 7.23 10.57
N TYR A 119 0.48 7.70 9.60
CA TYR A 119 0.49 9.06 9.08
C TYR A 119 -0.74 9.80 9.59
N SER A 120 -0.54 10.99 10.15
CA SER A 120 -1.58 11.95 10.52
C SER A 120 -1.45 13.17 9.62
N ILE A 121 -2.34 13.29 8.63
CA ILE A 121 -2.23 14.21 7.51
C ILE A 121 -3.32 15.28 7.64
N LYS A 122 -2.92 16.54 7.73
CA LYS A 122 -3.86 17.67 7.82
C LYS A 122 -4.05 18.31 6.45
N VAL A 123 -5.30 18.35 5.99
CA VAL A 123 -5.71 19.04 4.77
C VAL A 123 -6.46 20.31 5.14
N ILE A 124 -6.10 21.43 4.53
CA ILE A 124 -6.85 22.70 4.64
C ILE A 124 -7.47 23.07 3.31
N LYS A 125 -8.50 23.90 3.36
CA LYS A 125 -9.04 24.59 2.20
C LYS A 125 -8.38 25.98 2.13
N GLU A 126 -7.65 26.27 1.06
CA GLU A 126 -7.04 27.60 0.85
C GLU A 126 -8.05 28.55 0.20
N ASP A 127 -8.73 28.08 -0.86
CA ASP A 127 -9.77 28.80 -1.60
C ASP A 127 -10.96 27.88 -1.91
N ALA A 128 -12.03 28.42 -2.52
CA ALA A 128 -13.33 27.74 -2.73
C ALA A 128 -13.24 26.29 -3.26
N GLU A 129 -12.25 25.98 -4.10
CA GLU A 129 -12.08 24.65 -4.71
C GLU A 129 -10.73 23.99 -4.42
N GLU A 130 -9.82 24.64 -3.68
CA GLU A 130 -8.44 24.19 -3.56
C GLU A 130 -8.11 23.64 -2.16
N TYR A 131 -7.80 22.34 -2.12
CA TYR A 131 -7.43 21.61 -0.91
C TYR A 131 -5.95 21.26 -0.94
N LYS A 132 -5.24 21.57 0.15
CA LYS A 132 -3.79 21.35 0.25
C LYS A 132 -3.43 20.57 1.51
N ILE A 133 -2.40 19.74 1.40
CA ILE A 133 -1.72 19.17 2.56
C ILE A 133 -0.94 20.28 3.26
N SER A 134 -1.32 20.54 4.51
CA SER A 134 -0.73 21.58 5.36
C SER A 134 0.26 21.04 6.38
N ASP A 135 0.09 19.79 6.81
CA ASP A 135 0.97 19.13 7.75
C ASP A 135 0.88 17.60 7.62
N ILE A 136 1.95 16.90 7.98
CA ILE A 136 2.03 15.45 8.06
C ILE A 136 2.85 15.07 9.28
N ASN A 137 2.26 14.35 10.23
CA ASN A 137 3.00 13.75 11.33
C ASN A 137 3.12 12.25 11.08
N VAL A 138 4.35 11.73 11.10
CA VAL A 138 4.65 10.32 10.85
C VAL A 138 5.16 9.67 12.13
N THR A 139 4.72 8.45 12.36
CA THR A 139 5.18 7.59 13.44
C THR A 139 5.44 6.21 12.87
N THR A 140 6.63 5.65 13.04
CA THR A 140 6.88 4.23 12.75
C THR A 140 6.31 3.38 13.87
N GLU A 141 5.36 2.51 13.54
CA GLU A 141 4.71 1.59 14.47
C GLU A 141 5.50 0.28 14.60
N LYS A 142 5.94 -0.25 13.45
CA LYS A 142 6.77 -1.45 13.35
C LYS A 142 7.84 -1.27 12.29
N GLU A 143 9.00 -1.88 12.50
CA GLU A 143 10.06 -1.99 11.51
C GLU A 143 10.59 -3.42 11.48
N ALA A 144 10.94 -3.89 10.30
CA ALA A 144 11.58 -5.17 10.08
C ALA A 144 12.81 -4.98 9.21
N PHE A 145 13.89 -5.69 9.53
CA PHE A 145 15.16 -5.51 8.86
C PHE A 145 16.01 -6.78 8.92
N TYR A 146 16.94 -6.91 7.98
CA TYR A 146 17.92 -7.99 7.96
C TYR A 146 19.10 -7.68 8.89
N GLU A 147 19.47 -8.65 9.72
CA GLU A 147 20.63 -8.61 10.61
C GLU A 147 21.11 -10.04 10.87
N ASP A 148 22.42 -10.27 10.77
CA ASP A 148 23.07 -11.55 11.10
C ASP A 148 22.39 -12.81 10.50
N GLU A 149 22.03 -12.77 9.21
CA GLU A 149 21.36 -13.88 8.48
C GLU A 149 19.90 -14.13 8.87
N GLU A 150 19.29 -13.21 9.62
CA GLU A 150 17.92 -13.28 10.13
C GLU A 150 17.14 -12.02 9.76
N ILE A 151 15.82 -12.13 9.68
CA ILE A 151 14.94 -10.95 9.71
C ILE A 151 14.57 -10.71 11.17
N ARG A 152 14.85 -9.50 11.65
CA ARG A 152 14.46 -8.99 12.95
C ARG A 152 13.25 -8.07 12.80
N ILE A 153 12.51 -7.89 13.89
CA ILE A 153 11.38 -6.94 13.98
C ILE A 153 11.44 -6.16 15.29
N ARG A 154 11.00 -4.89 15.25
CA ARG A 154 10.91 -3.99 16.40
C ARG A 154 9.63 -3.15 16.34
N ASN A 155 9.02 -2.92 17.49
CA ASN A 155 7.89 -1.99 17.67
C ASN A 155 8.38 -0.61 18.10
N LYS A 156 7.61 0.45 17.80
CA LYS A 156 7.90 1.88 18.05
C LYS A 156 8.66 2.21 19.33
N ASP A 157 8.25 1.60 20.45
CA ASP A 157 8.77 1.95 21.79
C ASP A 157 9.73 0.89 22.36
N ASN A 158 9.98 -0.19 21.62
CA ASN A 158 10.84 -1.27 22.07
C ASN A 158 12.31 -0.96 21.73
N VAL A 159 13.20 -1.00 22.72
CA VAL A 159 14.65 -0.94 22.45
C VAL A 159 15.16 -2.27 21.87
N LYS A 160 14.63 -3.39 22.37
CA LYS A 160 14.99 -4.73 21.91
C LYS A 160 14.27 -5.09 20.61
N THR A 161 14.96 -5.83 19.77
CA THR A 161 14.42 -6.47 18.57
C THR A 161 14.06 -7.92 18.86
N ASN A 162 13.15 -8.49 18.09
CA ASN A 162 12.80 -9.90 18.14
C ASN A 162 13.17 -10.63 16.86
N LEU A 163 13.51 -11.92 16.94
CA LEU A 163 13.59 -12.79 15.77
C LEU A 163 12.23 -12.88 15.08
N LEU A 164 12.15 -12.50 13.81
CA LEU A 164 10.95 -12.72 13.00
C LEU A 164 11.03 -14.07 12.29
N ILE A 165 12.10 -14.27 11.51
CA ILE A 165 12.38 -15.53 10.82
C ILE A 165 13.86 -15.60 10.46
N ASP A 166 14.38 -16.82 10.40
CA ASP A 166 15.69 -17.14 9.84
C ASP A 166 15.55 -18.15 8.69
N LYS A 167 16.65 -18.44 7.99
CA LYS A 167 16.64 -19.37 6.85
C LYS A 167 16.14 -20.79 7.17
N SER A 168 16.18 -21.20 8.44
CA SER A 168 15.66 -22.51 8.86
C SER A 168 14.15 -22.51 9.09
N GLY A 169 13.56 -21.34 9.42
CA GLY A 169 12.11 -21.16 9.48
C GLY A 169 11.44 -21.18 8.10
N ILE A 170 12.21 -20.98 7.03
CA ILE A 170 11.74 -21.08 5.65
C ILE A 170 11.66 -22.55 5.22
N PRO A 171 10.52 -23.02 4.69
CA PRO A 171 10.37 -24.39 4.20
C PRO A 171 11.48 -24.78 3.21
N GLN A 172 11.87 -26.05 3.22
CA GLN A 172 12.95 -26.53 2.34
C GLN A 172 12.49 -26.71 0.88
N TYR A 173 11.19 -26.96 0.71
CA TYR A 173 10.59 -27.29 -0.57
C TYR A 173 9.21 -26.65 -0.70
N GLY A 174 8.83 -26.34 -1.94
CA GLY A 174 7.51 -25.84 -2.29
C GLY A 174 7.12 -26.23 -3.71
N PHE A 175 6.09 -25.56 -4.22
CA PHE A 175 5.57 -25.74 -5.57
C PHE A 175 5.42 -24.38 -6.22
N SER A 176 5.78 -24.28 -7.50
CA SER A 176 5.48 -23.10 -8.30
C SER A 176 4.00 -23.11 -8.67
N LYS A 177 3.34 -21.95 -8.65
CA LYS A 177 1.93 -21.84 -9.08
C LYS A 177 1.74 -22.04 -10.59
N ASN A 178 2.83 -22.08 -11.37
CA ASN A 178 2.81 -22.49 -12.77
C ASN A 178 2.58 -24.00 -12.93
N ASP A 179 2.93 -24.78 -11.92
CA ASP A 179 2.62 -26.20 -11.87
C ASP A 179 1.21 -26.41 -11.30
N LYS A 180 0.21 -26.36 -12.20
CA LYS A 180 -1.22 -26.47 -11.84
C LYS A 180 -1.55 -27.75 -11.06
N GLY A 181 -0.74 -28.80 -11.18
CA GLY A 181 -0.92 -30.06 -10.46
C GLY A 181 -0.14 -30.15 -9.14
N SER A 182 0.74 -29.20 -8.83
CA SER A 182 1.69 -29.28 -7.71
C SER A 182 2.41 -30.64 -7.67
N MET A 183 2.85 -31.12 -8.83
CA MET A 183 3.50 -32.41 -9.00
C MET A 183 5.02 -32.31 -8.84
N MET A 184 5.60 -31.17 -9.17
CA MET A 184 7.03 -30.91 -9.13
C MET A 184 7.40 -30.17 -7.86
N LYS A 185 7.87 -30.94 -6.88
CA LYS A 185 8.49 -30.38 -5.68
C LYS A 185 9.85 -29.77 -6.02
N ILE A 186 10.03 -28.50 -5.67
CA ILE A 186 11.26 -27.74 -5.94
C ILE A 186 11.84 -27.20 -4.63
N SER A 187 13.17 -27.12 -4.56
CA SER A 187 13.83 -26.52 -3.40
C SER A 187 13.56 -25.02 -3.36
N ILE A 188 13.29 -24.48 -2.18
CA ILE A 188 13.03 -23.06 -2.02
C ILE A 188 14.35 -22.28 -2.05
N PRO A 189 14.48 -21.25 -2.92
CA PRO A 189 15.66 -20.40 -2.97
C PRO A 189 15.71 -19.51 -1.73
N LYS A 190 16.66 -19.77 -0.82
CA LYS A 190 16.78 -19.07 0.46
C LYS A 190 18.19 -18.62 0.82
N THR A 191 19.00 -18.38 -0.22
CA THR A 191 20.36 -17.88 -0.06
C THR A 191 20.37 -16.47 0.48
N ASN A 192 19.49 -15.59 -0.02
CA ASN A 192 19.37 -14.21 0.43
C ASN A 192 17.92 -13.88 0.76
N PHE A 193 17.71 -12.94 1.69
CA PHE A 193 16.41 -12.27 1.84
C PHE A 193 16.28 -11.16 0.80
N GLY A 194 15.07 -10.97 0.28
CA GLY A 194 14.69 -9.95 -0.67
C GLY A 194 13.80 -8.88 -0.06
N VAL A 195 12.91 -8.30 -0.86
CA VAL A 195 11.91 -7.33 -0.41
C VAL A 195 11.02 -7.96 0.65
N ILE A 196 10.72 -7.19 1.70
CA ILE A 196 9.77 -7.54 2.76
C ILE A 196 8.73 -6.41 2.85
N ALA A 197 7.52 -6.69 3.31
CA ALA A 197 6.45 -5.67 3.42
C ALA A 197 5.44 -6.02 4.52
N PHE A 198 5.05 -5.03 5.32
CA PHE A 198 4.01 -5.20 6.33
C PHE A 198 2.60 -5.13 5.74
N SER A 199 1.67 -5.85 6.34
CA SER A 199 0.24 -5.54 6.26
C SER A 199 -0.05 -4.21 6.97
N PHE A 200 -1.15 -3.54 6.61
CA PHE A 200 -1.60 -2.30 7.23
C PHE A 200 -2.03 -2.47 8.70
N SER A 201 -2.62 -3.62 9.04
CA SER A 201 -2.91 -4.02 10.43
C SER A 201 -1.64 -4.30 11.22
N GLY A 202 -0.55 -4.68 10.55
CA GLY A 202 0.72 -5.03 11.16
C GLY A 202 0.74 -6.41 11.81
N ASP A 203 -0.29 -7.24 11.58
CA ASP A 203 -0.37 -8.62 12.08
C ASP A 203 0.35 -9.64 11.17
N ARG A 204 0.74 -9.20 9.97
CA ARG A 204 1.38 -10.01 8.93
C ARG A 204 2.53 -9.25 8.30
N ILE A 205 3.50 -10.03 7.84
CA ILE A 205 4.60 -9.53 7.03
C ILE A 205 4.85 -10.49 5.87
N ALA A 206 4.92 -9.95 4.66
CA ALA A 206 5.39 -10.70 3.52
C ALA A 206 6.92 -10.71 3.50
N VAL A 207 7.48 -11.89 3.23
CA VAL A 207 8.91 -12.08 3.06
C VAL A 207 9.18 -12.70 1.71
N SER A 208 10.26 -12.25 1.08
CA SER A 208 10.82 -12.92 -0.09
C SER A 208 12.25 -13.38 0.17
N THR A 209 12.62 -14.46 -0.49
CA THR A 209 14.01 -14.92 -0.54
C THR A 209 14.39 -15.26 -1.97
N TYR A 210 15.68 -15.23 -2.27
CA TYR A 210 16.15 -15.47 -3.63
C TYR A 210 17.56 -16.04 -3.70
N ASP A 211 17.83 -16.66 -4.83
CA ASP A 211 19.16 -16.89 -5.40
C ASP A 211 19.15 -16.47 -6.89
N LYS A 212 18.99 -17.45 -7.78
CA LYS A 212 18.56 -17.30 -9.17
C LYS A 212 17.04 -17.23 -9.27
N ASP A 213 16.33 -18.04 -8.49
CA ASP A 213 14.87 -18.07 -8.41
C ASP A 213 14.42 -17.26 -7.19
N SER A 214 13.15 -16.85 -7.15
CA SER A 214 12.55 -16.16 -5.99
C SER A 214 11.48 -17.01 -5.32
N PHE A 215 11.38 -16.90 -4.00
CA PHE A 215 10.31 -17.44 -3.17
C PHE A 215 9.61 -16.30 -2.44
N VAL A 216 8.29 -16.42 -2.29
CA VAL A 216 7.48 -15.45 -1.55
C VAL A 216 6.57 -16.17 -0.56
N ALA A 217 6.48 -15.65 0.65
CA ALA A 217 5.60 -16.14 1.70
C ALA A 217 5.01 -15.00 2.53
N ILE A 218 3.91 -15.29 3.22
CA ILE A 218 3.31 -14.42 4.22
C ILE A 218 3.50 -15.07 5.59
N ILE A 219 3.98 -14.30 6.55
CA ILE A 219 4.17 -14.73 7.92
C ILE A 219 3.16 -14.00 8.80
N LYS A 220 2.40 -14.74 9.60
CA LYS A 220 1.56 -14.19 10.65
C LYS A 220 2.37 -13.99 11.93
N LEU A 221 2.22 -12.82 12.55
CA LEU A 221 2.96 -12.42 13.75
C LEU A 221 2.17 -12.79 15.02
N ASP A 222 2.90 -13.21 16.05
CA ASP A 222 2.35 -13.36 17.41
C ASP A 222 2.72 -12.14 18.27
N GLU A 223 1.78 -11.20 18.40
CA GLU A 223 2.02 -9.96 19.14
C GLU A 223 2.34 -10.19 20.62
N SER A 224 1.87 -11.30 21.21
CA SER A 224 2.15 -11.62 22.60
C SER A 224 3.63 -11.87 22.86
N LEU A 225 4.34 -12.45 21.87
CA LEU A 225 5.78 -12.70 21.94
C LEU A 225 6.60 -11.42 21.71
N MET A 226 6.05 -10.45 20.98
CA MET A 226 6.70 -9.16 20.73
C MET A 226 6.74 -8.25 21.97
N VAL A 227 5.72 -8.32 22.83
CA VAL A 227 5.62 -7.51 24.06
C VAL A 227 6.44 -8.09 25.21
N GLN A 228 6.67 -9.40 25.23
CA GLN A 228 7.47 -10.06 26.27
C GLN A 228 8.98 -9.85 26.15
N GLY A 229 9.43 -9.05 25.17
CA GLY A 229 10.79 -8.55 25.11
C GLY A 229 11.83 -9.66 25.13
N GLY A 230 11.68 -10.68 24.27
CA GLY A 230 12.65 -11.75 24.08
C GLY A 230 13.11 -12.32 25.41
N SER A 231 12.30 -13.21 25.99
CA SER A 231 12.69 -14.08 27.10
C SER A 231 13.87 -14.95 26.68
N SER A 232 15.06 -14.35 26.65
CA SER A 232 16.27 -15.05 27.05
C SER A 232 16.00 -15.39 28.51
N SER A 233 15.63 -16.65 28.70
CA SER A 233 15.35 -17.23 29.99
C SER A 233 16.45 -16.82 30.94
N GLU A 234 16.07 -16.13 32.01
CA GLU A 234 16.93 -15.91 33.15
C GLU A 234 17.59 -17.23 33.53
N GLU A 235 18.87 -17.12 33.87
CA GLU A 235 19.64 -18.14 34.55
C GLU A 235 18.81 -18.78 35.67
N THR A 236 18.31 -20.00 35.43
CA THR A 236 18.09 -20.93 36.53
C THR A 236 19.44 -21.58 36.84
N GLY A 237 20.28 -20.79 37.52
CA GLY A 237 21.47 -21.26 38.22
C GLY A 237 21.08 -22.21 39.35
N GLY A 238 20.72 -23.44 39.01
CA GLY A 238 20.64 -24.56 39.94
C GLY A 238 22.01 -25.20 40.03
N ALA A 239 22.79 -24.81 41.04
CA ALA A 239 24.05 -25.45 41.37
C ALA A 239 23.84 -26.94 41.67
N ASN A 240 24.37 -27.83 40.83
CA ASN A 240 24.97 -29.08 41.32
C ASN A 240 26.02 -29.62 40.36
N GLY A 241 27.16 -30.01 40.93
CA GLY A 241 28.42 -30.15 40.23
C GLY A 241 28.59 -31.41 39.38
N GLY A 242 29.62 -31.34 38.53
CA GLY A 242 30.37 -32.51 38.07
C GLY A 242 30.23 -32.88 36.60
N SER A 243 31.34 -32.71 35.89
CA SER A 243 31.79 -33.50 34.72
C SER A 243 31.64 -32.91 33.31
N LYS A 244 32.83 -32.83 32.71
CA LYS A 244 33.25 -32.68 31.31
C LYS A 244 32.19 -32.77 30.21
N GLY A 245 32.28 -31.80 29.29
CA GLY A 245 31.83 -31.92 27.90
C GLY A 245 30.42 -31.39 27.67
N SER A 246 30.22 -30.08 27.74
CA SER A 246 28.97 -29.47 27.31
C SER A 246 29.26 -28.44 26.23
N SER A 247 29.07 -28.85 24.97
CA SER A 247 28.75 -27.91 23.90
C SER A 247 27.59 -27.06 24.42
N ARG A 248 27.86 -25.79 24.73
CA ARG A 248 26.82 -24.83 25.13
C ARG A 248 25.75 -24.87 24.04
N VAL A 249 24.62 -25.52 24.31
CA VAL A 249 23.45 -25.47 23.46
C VAL A 249 23.01 -24.01 23.51
N LYS A 250 23.33 -23.27 22.43
CA LYS A 250 22.87 -21.89 22.28
C LYS A 250 21.35 -21.97 22.23
N VAL A 251 20.68 -21.56 23.31
CA VAL A 251 19.22 -21.50 23.34
C VAL A 251 18.81 -20.53 22.24
N ARG A 252 18.16 -21.06 21.21
CA ARG A 252 17.73 -20.27 20.06
C ARG A 252 16.55 -19.41 20.49
N GLU A 253 16.60 -18.13 20.16
CA GLU A 253 15.46 -17.24 20.36
C GLU A 253 14.23 -17.82 19.65
N THR A 254 13.07 -17.80 20.31
CA THR A 254 11.81 -18.19 19.68
C THR A 254 11.37 -17.09 18.71
N PRO A 255 11.13 -17.40 17.42
CA PRO A 255 10.66 -16.41 16.47
C PRO A 255 9.24 -15.92 16.82
N VAL A 256 8.97 -14.64 16.60
CA VAL A 256 7.62 -14.07 16.72
C VAL A 256 6.75 -14.37 15.49
N GLY A 257 7.36 -14.83 14.39
CA GLY A 257 6.65 -15.41 13.26
C GLY A 257 6.04 -16.76 13.65
N LYS A 258 4.72 -16.86 13.60
CA LYS A 258 3.95 -18.01 14.10
C LYS A 258 3.59 -19.02 13.03
N GLU A 259 3.13 -18.52 11.89
CA GLU A 259 2.63 -19.33 10.79
C GLU A 259 3.14 -18.75 9.48
N ILE A 260 3.56 -19.63 8.56
CA ILE A 260 4.06 -19.26 7.24
C ILE A 260 3.15 -19.84 6.16
N THR A 261 2.57 -18.96 5.34
CA THR A 261 1.83 -19.31 4.13
C THR A 261 2.74 -19.12 2.92
N SER A 262 3.22 -20.23 2.36
CA SER A 262 3.99 -20.22 1.11
C SER A 262 3.10 -19.79 -0.06
N LEU A 263 3.52 -18.76 -0.80
CA LEU A 263 2.76 -18.26 -1.94
C LEU A 263 3.25 -18.86 -3.26
N ASP A 264 4.51 -18.68 -3.62
CA ASP A 264 4.99 -19.06 -4.94
C ASP A 264 6.51 -19.22 -4.98
N ILE A 265 6.97 -19.94 -6.00
CA ILE A 265 8.36 -19.99 -6.41
C ILE A 265 8.41 -19.59 -7.89
N LEU A 266 9.09 -18.48 -8.16
CA LEU A 266 9.16 -17.81 -9.44
C LEU A 266 10.57 -17.99 -10.03
N LYS A 267 10.65 -18.69 -11.15
CA LYS A 267 11.93 -19.04 -11.80
C LYS A 267 12.58 -17.85 -12.49
N ASP A 268 13.91 -17.75 -12.38
CA ASP A 268 14.70 -16.72 -13.07
C ASP A 268 14.20 -15.28 -12.76
N THR A 269 13.72 -15.06 -11.54
CA THR A 269 13.05 -13.80 -11.15
C THR A 269 13.66 -13.16 -9.92
N MET A 270 13.51 -11.84 -9.84
CA MET A 270 13.75 -11.04 -8.64
C MET A 270 12.50 -10.28 -8.25
N ILE A 271 12.09 -10.38 -6.98
CA ILE A 271 10.97 -9.60 -6.44
C ILE A 271 11.37 -8.13 -6.34
N LYS A 272 10.53 -7.24 -6.85
CA LYS A 272 10.75 -5.78 -6.88
C LYS A 272 9.81 -5.00 -5.99
N ASN A 273 8.60 -5.52 -5.77
CA ASN A 273 7.63 -4.87 -4.89
C ASN A 273 6.65 -5.90 -4.31
N LEU A 274 6.15 -5.62 -3.11
CA LEU A 274 5.18 -6.42 -2.37
C LEU A 274 4.14 -5.48 -1.75
N CYS A 275 2.85 -5.80 -1.86
CA CYS A 275 1.80 -4.95 -1.32
C CYS A 275 0.53 -5.74 -0.99
N PHE A 276 -0.07 -5.48 0.17
CA PHE A 276 -1.38 -6.03 0.55
C PHE A 276 -2.51 -5.18 -0.04
N SER A 277 -3.65 -5.81 -0.35
CA SER A 277 -4.89 -5.09 -0.66
C SER A 277 -5.38 -4.31 0.56
N LEU A 278 -6.23 -3.30 0.35
CA LEU A 278 -6.75 -2.47 1.45
C LEU A 278 -7.54 -3.24 2.51
N ASP A 279 -8.14 -4.37 2.12
CA ASP A 279 -8.84 -5.30 3.03
C ASP A 279 -7.97 -6.48 3.47
N GLU A 280 -6.70 -6.51 3.07
CA GLU A 280 -5.67 -7.51 3.38
C GLU A 280 -6.03 -8.95 3.03
N LYS A 281 -7.04 -9.16 2.18
CA LYS A 281 -7.42 -10.49 1.69
C LYS A 281 -6.58 -10.94 0.51
N TYR A 282 -5.98 -9.98 -0.19
CA TYR A 282 -5.17 -10.22 -1.37
C TYR A 282 -3.78 -9.63 -1.20
N PHE A 283 -2.82 -10.24 -1.89
CA PHE A 283 -1.43 -9.84 -1.84
C PHE A 283 -0.83 -9.82 -3.24
N MET A 284 -0.20 -8.71 -3.60
CA MET A 284 0.44 -8.49 -4.89
C MET A 284 1.95 -8.66 -4.77
N THR A 285 2.49 -9.41 -5.72
CA THR A 285 3.93 -9.55 -5.96
C THR A 285 4.26 -9.00 -7.33
N GLN A 286 5.13 -7.98 -7.38
CA GLN A 286 5.75 -7.52 -8.62
C GLN A 286 7.15 -8.09 -8.72
N TYR A 287 7.47 -8.67 -9.88
CA TYR A 287 8.75 -9.30 -10.15
C TYR A 287 9.32 -8.87 -11.48
N GLU A 288 10.64 -8.96 -11.58
CA GLU A 288 11.38 -8.85 -12.83
C GLU A 288 11.85 -10.24 -13.22
N VAL A 289 11.61 -10.64 -14.47
CA VAL A 289 12.26 -11.80 -15.07
C VAL A 289 13.48 -11.30 -15.83
N LYS A 290 14.65 -11.86 -15.51
CA LYS A 290 15.93 -11.41 -16.05
C LYS A 290 15.89 -11.38 -17.59
N ASP A 291 16.34 -10.26 -18.17
CA ASP A 291 16.40 -10.00 -19.62
C ASP A 291 15.05 -10.05 -20.35
N LYS A 292 13.93 -10.16 -19.63
CA LYS A 292 12.58 -10.18 -20.20
C LYS A 292 11.80 -8.95 -19.80
N GLY A 293 11.55 -8.71 -18.52
CA GLY A 293 10.76 -7.55 -18.10
C GLY A 293 9.97 -7.77 -16.82
N MET A 294 8.96 -6.94 -16.63
CA MET A 294 8.19 -6.84 -15.39
C MET A 294 6.85 -7.58 -15.47
N GLY A 295 6.53 -8.33 -14.42
CA GLY A 295 5.26 -9.02 -14.25
C GLY A 295 4.67 -8.79 -12.86
N VAL A 296 3.37 -9.10 -12.74
CA VAL A 296 2.63 -9.02 -11.48
C VAL A 296 1.80 -10.29 -11.29
N ARG A 297 1.77 -10.78 -10.05
CA ARG A 297 0.87 -11.85 -9.59
C ARG A 297 0.14 -11.39 -8.35
N VAL A 298 -1.07 -11.90 -8.16
CA VAL A 298 -1.90 -11.59 -7.00
C VAL A 298 -2.42 -12.88 -6.38
N TYR A 299 -2.36 -12.97 -5.05
CA TYR A 299 -2.63 -14.18 -4.28
C TYR A 299 -3.71 -13.92 -3.23
N ASP A 300 -4.50 -14.94 -2.91
CA ASP A 300 -5.27 -15.00 -1.66
C ASP A 300 -4.32 -15.15 -0.48
N VAL A 301 -4.43 -14.24 0.50
CA VAL A 301 -3.48 -14.12 1.63
C VAL A 301 -3.52 -15.32 2.56
N ASP A 302 -4.70 -15.90 2.79
CA ASP A 302 -4.87 -16.99 3.76
C ASP A 302 -4.56 -18.35 3.12
N LYS A 303 -4.93 -18.55 1.85
CA LYS A 303 -4.76 -19.83 1.14
C LYS A 303 -3.45 -19.92 0.36
N GLY A 304 -2.82 -18.78 0.07
CA GLY A 304 -1.63 -18.70 -0.78
C GLY A 304 -1.90 -19.12 -2.23
N ASN A 305 -3.15 -19.05 -2.69
CA ASN A 305 -3.51 -19.43 -4.06
C ASN A 305 -3.40 -18.24 -4.99
N LEU A 306 -2.81 -18.46 -6.17
CA LEU A 306 -2.81 -17.46 -7.24
C LEU A 306 -4.26 -17.19 -7.67
N LEU A 307 -4.61 -15.92 -7.83
CA LEU A 307 -5.91 -15.52 -8.33
C LEU A 307 -6.14 -16.06 -9.74
N ASN A 308 -7.40 -16.43 -10.03
CA ASN A 308 -7.78 -17.03 -11.31
C ASN A 308 -7.94 -15.97 -12.41
N ILE A 309 -6.89 -15.17 -12.61
CA ILE A 309 -6.76 -14.16 -13.65
C ILE A 309 -5.38 -14.38 -14.26
N ASP A 310 -5.36 -14.92 -15.46
CA ASP A 310 -4.12 -15.25 -16.15
C ASP A 310 -3.57 -13.98 -16.83
N LEU A 311 -2.98 -13.08 -16.01
CA LEU A 311 -2.36 -11.85 -16.49
C LEU A 311 -1.23 -12.12 -17.47
N GLU A 312 -0.50 -13.24 -17.32
CA GLU A 312 0.56 -13.62 -18.26
C GLU A 312 -0.01 -14.06 -19.60
N LYS A 313 -1.21 -14.64 -19.65
CA LYS A 313 -1.91 -14.90 -20.90
C LYS A 313 -2.43 -13.63 -21.55
N GLU A 314 -2.97 -12.71 -20.77
CA GLU A 314 -3.55 -11.46 -21.31
C GLU A 314 -2.46 -10.46 -21.74
N PHE A 315 -1.39 -10.39 -20.95
CA PHE A 315 -0.21 -9.53 -21.14
C PHE A 315 1.06 -10.40 -21.07
N PRO A 316 1.40 -11.11 -22.15
CA PRO A 316 2.60 -11.93 -22.19
C PRO A 316 3.85 -11.10 -21.90
N ILE A 317 4.69 -11.59 -20.97
CA ILE A 317 5.89 -10.86 -20.54
C ILE A 317 6.89 -10.62 -21.67
N GLU A 318 6.81 -11.36 -22.78
CA GLU A 318 7.65 -11.14 -23.97
C GLU A 318 7.22 -9.90 -24.77
N GLU A 319 5.99 -9.45 -24.59
CA GLU A 319 5.38 -8.36 -25.36
C GLU A 319 5.11 -7.11 -24.52
N PHE A 320 4.81 -7.31 -23.23
CA PHE A 320 4.41 -6.24 -22.32
C PHE A 320 5.20 -6.27 -21.02
N ASN A 321 5.36 -5.09 -20.41
CA ASN A 321 5.69 -4.93 -19.00
C ASN A 321 4.42 -4.59 -18.23
N VAL A 322 4.17 -5.30 -17.14
CA VAL A 322 3.06 -5.08 -16.23
C VAL A 322 3.62 -4.55 -14.92
N THR A 323 3.22 -3.34 -14.52
CA THR A 323 3.73 -2.67 -13.31
C THR A 323 2.59 -2.28 -12.41
N PHE A 324 2.66 -2.69 -11.14
CA PHE A 324 1.67 -2.34 -10.12
C PHE A 324 1.57 -0.83 -9.94
N TYR A 325 0.33 -0.34 -9.89
CA TYR A 325 0.05 1.06 -9.67
C TYR A 325 -0.36 1.31 -8.22
N SER A 326 -1.50 0.77 -7.81
CA SER A 326 -2.07 0.90 -6.46
C SER A 326 -3.19 -0.13 -6.23
N PHE A 327 -3.62 -0.28 -4.98
CA PHE A 327 -4.91 -0.88 -4.65
C PHE A 327 -5.93 0.22 -4.38
N ASP A 328 -7.16 0.02 -4.84
CA ASP A 328 -8.32 0.78 -4.40
C ASP A 328 -9.27 -0.11 -3.58
N LYS A 329 -10.47 0.39 -3.28
CA LYS A 329 -11.44 -0.30 -2.43
C LYS A 329 -11.93 -1.62 -3.04
N ASP A 330 -11.98 -1.72 -4.36
CA ASP A 330 -12.63 -2.82 -5.06
C ASP A 330 -11.66 -3.61 -5.96
N GLY A 331 -10.46 -3.08 -6.22
CA GLY A 331 -9.53 -3.68 -7.17
C GLY A 331 -8.06 -3.29 -7.06
N MET A 332 -7.28 -3.95 -7.91
CA MET A 332 -5.86 -3.64 -8.16
C MET A 332 -5.72 -2.88 -9.47
N ILE A 333 -5.04 -1.75 -9.44
CA ILE A 333 -4.71 -0.94 -10.61
C ILE A 333 -3.26 -1.20 -11.00
N PHE A 334 -2.99 -1.29 -12.31
CA PHE A 334 -1.66 -1.51 -12.84
C PHE A 334 -1.51 -0.89 -14.24
N ASP A 335 -0.28 -0.56 -14.60
CA ASP A 335 0.06 -0.01 -15.91
C ASP A 335 0.67 -1.10 -16.80
N VAL A 336 0.22 -1.16 -18.04
CA VAL A 336 0.72 -2.04 -19.10
C VAL A 336 1.45 -1.19 -20.12
N SER A 337 2.71 -1.52 -20.40
CA SER A 337 3.50 -0.89 -21.45
C SER A 337 3.99 -1.93 -22.47
N ALA A 338 3.78 -1.65 -23.75
CA ALA A 338 4.27 -2.51 -24.82
C ALA A 338 5.79 -2.35 -24.97
N LYS A 339 6.49 -3.44 -25.23
CA LYS A 339 7.91 -3.42 -25.58
C LYS A 339 8.13 -2.88 -26.98
N GLU A 340 9.38 -2.53 -27.27
CA GLU A 340 9.78 -2.03 -28.58
C GLU A 340 9.40 -3.00 -29.70
N GLY A 341 8.81 -2.47 -30.78
CA GLY A 341 8.36 -3.25 -31.93
C GLY A 341 7.13 -4.13 -31.71
N LYS A 342 6.45 -4.02 -30.54
CA LYS A 342 5.23 -4.77 -30.22
C LYS A 342 3.97 -3.91 -30.37
N ASP A 343 2.83 -4.59 -30.47
CA ASP A 343 1.52 -3.95 -30.55
C ASP A 343 1.22 -3.15 -29.27
N ARG A 344 0.71 -1.93 -29.46
CA ARG A 344 0.41 -0.97 -28.41
C ARG A 344 -1.07 -0.91 -28.06
N GLU A 345 -1.94 -1.69 -28.71
CA GLU A 345 -3.40 -1.68 -28.45
C GLU A 345 -3.73 -1.86 -26.95
N LYS A 346 -3.02 -2.78 -26.29
CA LYS A 346 -3.22 -3.09 -24.86
C LYS A 346 -2.50 -2.14 -23.90
N GLN A 347 -1.65 -1.24 -24.40
CA GLN A 347 -0.95 -0.27 -23.56
C GLN A 347 -1.93 0.68 -22.86
N GLY A 348 -1.69 0.95 -21.59
CA GLY A 348 -2.50 1.85 -20.77
C GLY A 348 -2.66 1.35 -19.35
N ARG A 349 -3.56 1.99 -18.61
CA ARG A 349 -3.90 1.62 -17.24
C ARG A 349 -5.03 0.61 -17.23
N TRP A 350 -4.93 -0.37 -16.36
CA TRP A 350 -5.90 -1.45 -16.22
C TRP A 350 -6.27 -1.64 -14.75
N LYS A 351 -7.46 -2.19 -14.52
CA LYS A 351 -7.97 -2.55 -13.21
C LYS A 351 -8.45 -4.00 -13.20
N ILE A 352 -8.05 -4.73 -12.16
CA ILE A 352 -8.67 -5.98 -11.74
C ILE A 352 -9.66 -5.68 -10.62
N GLU A 353 -10.94 -5.93 -10.85
CA GLU A 353 -11.93 -5.98 -9.77
C GLU A 353 -11.78 -7.31 -9.01
N LEU A 354 -11.41 -7.26 -7.73
CA LEU A 354 -10.97 -8.43 -6.96
C LEU A 354 -12.12 -9.29 -6.42
N LYS A 355 -13.38 -8.85 -6.59
CA LYS A 355 -14.56 -9.62 -6.16
C LYS A 355 -15.06 -10.55 -7.27
N ASP A 356 -15.11 -10.05 -8.50
CA ASP A 356 -15.64 -10.75 -9.67
C ASP A 356 -14.53 -11.19 -10.64
N MET A 357 -13.27 -10.84 -10.36
CA MET A 357 -12.11 -11.15 -11.17
C MET A 357 -12.17 -10.54 -12.58
N LYS A 358 -12.87 -9.40 -12.71
CA LYS A 358 -13.04 -8.73 -13.99
C LYS A 358 -11.88 -7.80 -14.29
N LEU A 359 -11.30 -7.95 -15.48
CA LEU A 359 -10.25 -7.08 -16.00
C LEU A 359 -10.85 -6.00 -16.91
N THR A 360 -10.52 -4.74 -16.67
CA THR A 360 -11.02 -3.58 -17.44
C THR A 360 -9.90 -2.57 -17.70
N LYS A 361 -9.83 -2.03 -18.93
CA LYS A 361 -8.93 -0.92 -19.27
C LYS A 361 -9.56 0.39 -18.78
N MET A 362 -8.79 1.24 -18.09
CA MET A 362 -9.24 2.49 -17.48
C MET A 362 -9.17 3.69 -18.43
#